data_AF-A0A1Z3MLW1-F1
#
_entry.id   AF-A0A1Z3MLW1-F1
#
_cell.length_a   1.000
_cell.length_b   1.000
_cell.length_c   1.000
_cell.angle_alpha   90.00
_cell.angle_beta   90.00
_cell.angle_gamma   90.00
#
_symmetry.space_group_name_H-M   'P 1'
#
loop_
_entity.id
_entity.type
_entity.pdbx_description
1 polymer ?
#
loop_
_entity_poly.entity_id
_entity_poly.type
_entity_poly.pdbx_seq_one_letter_code
_entity_poly.pdbx_strand_id
1 'polypeptide(L)'
;MSEFDSLAEELVEEARNEEARQQQRDLSLIGKVLEIYDQKFVAELLRKLGNSDWTRETLNRWINGKCGPRSLTVTEASLLERLLPQPPANHPNYAFRFIDLFAGIGGIRHGFEAIGGQCVFTSEWNSYSVKTYKANWYCDPEAHIFNSDIRDVTLSHKEDVSEEDAYAHIDKSIPDHDVLLAGFPCQPFSLAGVSKKNSLGRKHGFECDTQGTLFFDVARIIMAKKTGHLCTRERQEPQKP
;
A
#
# COMPACT_ATOMS: atom_id res chain seq x y z
N MET A 1 -10.22 -39.26 -39.31
CA MET A 1 -10.62 -39.51 -37.91
C MET A 1 -9.56 -38.97 -36.95
N SER A 2 -8.28 -39.32 -37.10
CA SER A 2 -7.23 -38.81 -36.18
C SER A 2 -7.04 -37.30 -36.14
N GLU A 3 -7.26 -36.57 -37.24
CA GLU A 3 -7.15 -35.09 -37.27
C GLU A 3 -8.30 -34.37 -36.55
N PHE A 4 -9.50 -34.96 -36.49
CA PHE A 4 -10.63 -34.38 -35.75
C PHE A 4 -10.51 -34.66 -34.25
N ASP A 5 -9.97 -35.82 -33.89
CA ASP A 5 -9.71 -36.18 -32.50
C ASP A 5 -8.58 -35.29 -31.92
N SER A 6 -7.51 -35.03 -32.68
CA SER A 6 -6.45 -34.10 -32.27
C SER A 6 -6.95 -32.67 -32.11
N LEU A 7 -7.78 -32.18 -33.04
CA LEU A 7 -8.39 -30.85 -32.93
C LEU A 7 -9.32 -30.75 -31.71
N ALA A 8 -10.08 -31.80 -31.41
CA ALA A 8 -10.94 -31.83 -30.23
C ALA A 8 -10.12 -31.80 -28.92
N GLU A 9 -9.01 -32.54 -28.86
CA GLU A 9 -8.09 -32.52 -27.72
C GLU A 9 -7.45 -31.14 -27.52
N GLU A 10 -6.99 -30.51 -28.61
CA GLU A 10 -6.45 -29.13 -28.58
C GLU A 10 -7.49 -28.13 -28.06
N LEU A 11 -8.73 -28.17 -28.57
CA LEU A 11 -9.81 -27.27 -28.13
C LEU A 11 -10.18 -27.47 -26.65
N VAL A 12 -10.19 -28.71 -26.16
CA VAL A 12 -10.44 -28.99 -24.74
C VAL A 12 -9.32 -28.43 -23.86
N GLU A 13 -8.07 -28.56 -24.30
CA GLU A 13 -6.91 -28.04 -23.57
C GLU A 13 -6.88 -26.49 -23.57
N GLU A 14 -7.20 -25.86 -24.71
CA GLU A 14 -7.38 -24.40 -24.79
C GLU A 14 -8.48 -23.91 -23.85
N ALA A 15 -9.63 -24.60 -23.83
CA ALA A 15 -10.74 -24.24 -22.96
C ALA A 15 -10.37 -24.34 -21.47
N ARG A 16 -9.66 -25.40 -21.06
CA ARG A 16 -9.15 -25.57 -19.70
C ARG A 16 -8.16 -24.48 -19.32
N ASN A 17 -7.26 -24.13 -20.23
CA ASN A 17 -6.27 -23.08 -20.01
C ASN A 17 -6.93 -21.71 -19.85
N GLU A 18 -7.96 -21.40 -20.65
CA GLU A 18 -8.70 -20.15 -20.50
C GLU A 18 -9.52 -20.12 -19.21
N GLU A 19 -10.13 -21.24 -18.82
CA GLU A 19 -10.84 -21.34 -17.54
C GLU A 19 -9.89 -21.11 -16.35
N ALA A 20 -8.71 -21.73 -16.36
CA ALA A 20 -7.69 -21.55 -15.33
C ALA A 20 -7.21 -20.10 -15.25
N ARG A 21 -6.98 -19.45 -16.40
CA ARG A 21 -6.63 -18.01 -16.46
C ARG A 21 -7.74 -17.14 -15.90
N GLN A 22 -8.99 -17.43 -16.24
CA GLN A 22 -10.15 -16.70 -15.72
C GLN A 22 -10.23 -16.82 -14.19
N GLN A 23 -10.10 -18.03 -13.65
CA GLN A 23 -10.11 -18.26 -12.21
C GLN A 23 -8.99 -17.50 -11.50
N GLN A 24 -7.79 -17.49 -12.08
CA GLN A 24 -6.66 -16.73 -11.53
C GLN A 24 -6.92 -15.21 -11.54
N ARG A 25 -7.47 -14.67 -12.62
CA ARG A 25 -7.88 -13.26 -12.72
C ARG A 25 -8.93 -12.92 -11.67
N ASP A 26 -9.95 -13.76 -11.54
CA ASP A 26 -11.06 -13.57 -10.60
C ASP A 26 -10.59 -13.60 -9.13
N LEU A 27 -9.69 -14.54 -8.79
CA LEU A 27 -9.07 -14.63 -7.48
C LEU A 27 -8.19 -13.41 -7.17
N SER A 28 -7.46 -12.90 -8.16
CA SER A 28 -6.68 -11.67 -8.00
C SER A 28 -7.58 -10.46 -7.78
N LEU A 29 -8.65 -10.32 -8.58
CA LEU A 29 -9.61 -9.23 -8.49
C LEU A 29 -10.32 -9.21 -7.13
N ILE A 30 -10.87 -10.34 -6.70
CA ILE A 30 -11.55 -10.42 -5.41
C ILE A 30 -10.58 -10.19 -4.26
N GLY A 31 -9.33 -10.66 -4.37
CA GLY A 31 -8.27 -10.38 -3.40
C GLY A 31 -8.07 -8.89 -3.20
N LYS A 32 -7.91 -8.12 -4.30
CA LYS A 32 -7.77 -6.65 -4.25
C LYS A 32 -8.97 -5.96 -3.61
N VAL A 33 -10.19 -6.38 -3.95
CA VAL A 33 -11.41 -5.81 -3.36
C VAL A 33 -11.47 -6.09 -1.85
N LEU A 34 -11.07 -7.29 -1.41
CA LEU A 34 -11.10 -7.68 0.00
C LEU A 34 -10.02 -7.03 0.87
N GLU A 35 -9.01 -6.40 0.25
CA GLU A 35 -8.09 -5.53 0.99
C GLU A 35 -8.77 -4.23 1.46
N ILE A 36 -9.86 -3.83 0.81
CA ILE A 36 -10.56 -2.56 1.02
C ILE A 36 -11.89 -2.81 1.77
N TYR A 37 -12.70 -3.72 1.23
CA TYR A 37 -14.06 -3.98 1.68
C TYR A 37 -14.15 -5.32 2.42
N ASP A 38 -15.08 -5.42 3.38
CA ASP A 38 -15.25 -6.68 4.11
C ASP A 38 -15.96 -7.75 3.27
N GLN A 39 -15.66 -9.02 3.57
CA GLN A 39 -16.22 -10.17 2.85
C GLN A 39 -17.75 -10.21 2.88
N LYS A 40 -18.39 -9.74 3.96
CA LYS A 40 -19.84 -9.78 4.08
C LYS A 40 -20.47 -8.77 3.12
N PHE A 41 -19.95 -7.54 3.09
CA PHE A 41 -20.38 -6.50 2.15
C PHE A 41 -20.21 -6.95 0.69
N VAL A 42 -19.05 -7.50 0.34
CA VAL A 42 -18.78 -7.96 -1.03
C VAL A 42 -19.72 -9.10 -1.42
N ALA A 43 -19.92 -10.10 -0.55
CA ALA A 43 -20.87 -11.18 -0.80
C ALA A 43 -22.31 -10.67 -0.96
N GLU A 44 -22.73 -9.70 -0.13
CA GLU A 44 -24.04 -9.04 -0.24
C GLU A 44 -24.23 -8.32 -1.58
N LEU A 45 -23.18 -7.66 -2.08
CA LEU A 45 -23.22 -6.94 -3.33
C LEU A 45 -23.28 -7.89 -4.53
N LEU A 46 -22.47 -8.96 -4.53
CA LEU A 46 -22.48 -9.98 -5.57
C LEU A 46 -23.86 -10.67 -5.68
N ARG A 47 -24.49 -11.00 -4.54
CA ARG A 47 -25.86 -11.56 -4.52
C ARG A 47 -26.92 -10.65 -5.16
N LYS A 48 -26.72 -9.34 -5.21
CA LYS A 48 -27.68 -8.42 -5.84
C LYS A 48 -27.68 -8.50 -7.36
N LEU A 49 -26.58 -8.99 -7.96
CA LEU A 49 -26.41 -9.00 -9.42
C LEU A 49 -26.81 -10.32 -10.09
N GLY A 50 -27.05 -11.40 -9.33
CA GLY A 50 -27.31 -12.70 -9.94
C GLY A 50 -28.01 -13.70 -9.04
N ASN A 51 -28.16 -14.91 -9.59
CA ASN A 51 -28.69 -16.10 -8.90
C ASN A 51 -27.61 -16.86 -8.11
N SER A 52 -26.42 -16.27 -7.93
CA SER A 52 -25.27 -16.90 -7.28
C SER A 52 -25.45 -16.94 -5.76
N ASP A 53 -25.08 -18.07 -5.16
CA ASP A 53 -25.21 -18.37 -3.72
C ASP A 53 -24.14 -17.69 -2.85
N TRP A 54 -23.62 -16.53 -3.26
CA TRP A 54 -22.52 -15.87 -2.57
C TRP A 54 -22.89 -15.54 -1.12
N THR A 55 -22.32 -16.27 -0.19
CA THR A 55 -22.26 -15.92 1.23
C THR A 55 -20.82 -15.62 1.62
N ARG A 56 -20.65 -14.99 2.79
CA ARG A 56 -19.33 -14.79 3.40
C ARG A 56 -18.55 -16.12 3.45
N GLU A 57 -19.21 -17.21 3.78
CA GLU A 57 -18.62 -18.55 3.91
C GLU A 57 -18.26 -19.12 2.54
N THR A 58 -19.11 -18.95 1.51
CA THR A 58 -18.76 -19.39 0.15
C THR A 58 -17.57 -18.61 -0.40
N LEU A 59 -17.53 -17.29 -0.18
CA LEU A 59 -16.44 -16.42 -0.58
C LEU A 59 -15.15 -16.81 0.15
N ASN A 60 -15.23 -17.04 1.46
CA ASN A 60 -14.10 -17.49 2.27
C ASN A 60 -13.61 -18.88 1.84
N ARG A 61 -14.49 -19.83 1.49
CA ARG A 61 -14.06 -21.12 0.97
C ARG A 61 -13.36 -20.98 -0.38
N TRP A 62 -13.86 -20.11 -1.25
CA TRP A 62 -13.31 -19.88 -2.58
C TRP A 62 -11.91 -19.27 -2.53
N ILE A 63 -11.69 -18.19 -1.77
CA ILE A 63 -10.37 -17.56 -1.64
C ILE A 63 -9.32 -18.48 -0.98
N ASN A 64 -9.76 -19.47 -0.20
CA ASN A 64 -8.89 -20.44 0.46
C ASN A 64 -8.75 -21.75 -0.32
N GLY A 65 -9.28 -21.86 -1.54
CA GLY A 65 -9.20 -23.07 -2.36
C GLY A 65 -9.96 -24.27 -1.79
N LYS A 66 -10.94 -24.05 -0.90
CA LYS A 66 -11.76 -25.09 -0.24
C LYS A 66 -13.10 -25.35 -0.92
N CYS A 67 -13.30 -24.85 -2.14
CA CYS A 67 -14.45 -25.17 -2.98
C CYS A 67 -13.97 -25.65 -4.36
N GLY A 68 -14.87 -26.28 -5.12
CA GLY A 68 -14.61 -26.62 -6.53
C GLY A 68 -14.34 -25.38 -7.40
N PRO A 69 -13.90 -25.59 -8.64
CA PRO A 69 -13.64 -24.51 -9.60
C PRO A 69 -14.86 -23.60 -9.69
N ARG A 70 -14.65 -22.30 -9.44
CA ARG A 70 -15.67 -21.26 -9.45
C ARG A 70 -15.06 -20.02 -10.06
N SER A 71 -15.78 -19.42 -11.01
CA SER A 71 -15.41 -18.17 -11.69
C SER A 71 -16.51 -17.14 -11.49
N LEU A 72 -16.16 -15.87 -11.60
CA LEU A 72 -17.11 -14.78 -11.60
C LEU A 72 -17.82 -14.73 -12.95
N THR A 73 -19.09 -14.36 -12.93
CA THR A 73 -19.78 -13.91 -14.14
C THR A 73 -19.20 -12.57 -14.61
N VAL A 74 -19.36 -12.25 -15.90
CA VAL A 74 -18.90 -10.97 -16.47
C VAL A 74 -19.48 -9.77 -15.72
N THR A 75 -20.74 -9.85 -15.28
CA THR A 75 -21.40 -8.80 -14.49
C THR A 75 -20.83 -8.66 -13.08
N GLU A 76 -20.49 -9.77 -12.43
CA GLU A 76 -19.86 -9.76 -11.10
C GLU A 76 -18.43 -9.20 -11.18
N ALA A 77 -17.64 -9.63 -12.16
CA ALA A 77 -16.30 -9.09 -12.39
C ALA A 77 -16.34 -7.57 -12.65
N SER A 78 -17.22 -7.11 -13.55
CA SER A 78 -17.34 -5.67 -13.86
C SER A 78 -17.78 -4.84 -12.65
N LEU A 79 -18.63 -5.38 -11.78
CA LEU A 79 -18.98 -4.72 -10.52
C LEU A 79 -17.77 -4.56 -9.61
N LEU A 80 -17.00 -5.63 -9.41
CA LEU A 80 -15.82 -5.62 -8.55
C LEU A 80 -14.76 -4.66 -9.07
N GLU A 81 -14.54 -4.59 -10.38
CA GLU A 81 -13.65 -3.62 -11.02
C GLU A 81 -14.08 -2.17 -10.75
N ARG A 82 -15.39 -1.89 -10.74
CA ARG A 82 -15.93 -0.56 -10.43
C ARG A 82 -15.80 -0.15 -8.96
N LEU A 83 -15.56 -1.11 -8.06
CA LEU A 83 -15.25 -0.81 -6.65
C LEU A 83 -13.81 -0.37 -6.42
N LEU A 84 -12.93 -0.60 -7.41
CA LEU A 84 -11.52 -0.25 -7.36
C LEU A 84 -11.27 1.09 -8.08
N PRO A 85 -10.33 1.90 -7.59
CA PRO A 85 -9.95 3.13 -8.26
C PRO A 85 -9.33 2.83 -9.63
N GLN A 86 -9.69 3.66 -10.61
CA GLN A 86 -9.14 3.57 -11.97
C GLN A 86 -7.80 4.30 -12.05
N PRO A 87 -6.89 3.87 -12.95
CA PRO A 87 -5.64 4.59 -13.18
C PRO A 87 -5.92 6.04 -13.64
N PRO A 88 -5.03 6.99 -13.30
CA PRO A 88 -5.18 8.37 -13.73
C PRO A 88 -4.98 8.50 -15.24
N ALA A 89 -5.50 9.58 -15.84
CA ALA A 89 -5.51 9.78 -17.29
C ALA A 89 -4.12 9.78 -17.95
N ASN A 90 -3.07 10.10 -17.20
CA ASN A 90 -1.69 10.09 -17.68
C ASN A 90 -1.01 8.71 -17.58
N HIS A 91 -1.64 7.70 -16.97
CA HIS A 91 -1.08 6.35 -16.92
C HIS A 91 -0.88 5.76 -18.34
N PRO A 92 0.26 5.07 -18.62
CA PRO A 92 1.39 4.76 -17.73
C PRO A 92 2.52 5.81 -17.73
N ASN A 93 2.34 6.96 -18.39
CA ASN A 93 3.37 7.98 -18.58
C ASN A 93 3.26 9.09 -17.51
N TYR A 94 4.08 8.97 -16.47
CA TYR A 94 4.12 9.94 -15.37
C TYR A 94 5.25 10.96 -15.54
N ALA A 95 5.07 12.17 -15.00
CA ALA A 95 6.03 13.26 -15.12
C ALA A 95 7.21 13.13 -14.15
N PHE A 96 6.96 12.60 -12.96
CA PHE A 96 7.94 12.36 -11.90
C PHE A 96 7.42 11.29 -10.94
N ARG A 97 8.29 10.78 -10.07
CA ARG A 97 7.99 9.75 -9.07
C ARG A 97 8.04 10.35 -7.67
N PHE A 98 7.13 9.94 -6.80
CA PHE A 98 7.12 10.37 -5.41
C PHE A 98 6.77 9.24 -4.45
N ILE A 99 7.16 9.42 -3.18
CA ILE A 99 6.76 8.53 -2.08
C ILE A 99 5.90 9.28 -1.08
N ASP A 100 5.04 8.55 -0.37
CA ASP A 100 4.03 9.11 0.54
C ASP A 100 4.14 8.47 1.93
N LEU A 101 4.90 9.12 2.83
CA LEU A 101 5.14 8.66 4.20
C LEU A 101 4.11 9.24 5.17
N PHE A 102 3.57 8.39 6.05
CA PHE A 102 2.49 8.74 6.99
C PHE A 102 1.26 9.30 6.26
N ALA A 103 0.90 8.62 5.18
CA ALA A 103 -0.01 9.11 4.14
C ALA A 103 -1.45 9.38 4.63
N GLY A 104 -1.88 8.69 5.69
CA GLY A 104 -3.28 8.62 6.09
C GLY A 104 -4.16 8.13 4.94
N ILE A 105 -5.07 8.99 4.52
CA ILE A 105 -6.00 8.74 3.41
C ILE A 105 -5.55 9.39 2.09
N GLY A 106 -4.32 9.92 2.01
CA GLY A 106 -3.72 10.44 0.77
C GLY A 106 -3.99 11.91 0.47
N GLY A 107 -4.15 12.73 1.52
CA GLY A 107 -4.40 14.16 1.35
C GLY A 107 -3.28 14.92 0.63
N ILE A 108 -2.01 14.58 0.89
CA ILE A 108 -0.85 15.20 0.21
C ILE A 108 -0.71 14.62 -1.20
N ARG A 109 -0.84 13.30 -1.36
CA ARG A 109 -0.82 12.58 -2.64
C ARG A 109 -1.72 13.22 -3.70
N HIS A 110 -2.94 13.65 -3.32
CA HIS A 110 -3.88 14.27 -4.26
C HIS A 110 -3.26 15.42 -5.07
N GLY A 111 -2.50 16.30 -4.42
CA GLY A 111 -1.87 17.45 -5.09
C GLY A 111 -0.78 17.03 -6.08
N PHE A 112 0.00 16.00 -5.75
CA PHE A 112 1.11 15.53 -6.57
C PHE A 112 0.66 14.65 -7.74
N GLU A 113 -0.39 13.85 -7.58
CA GLU A 113 -1.01 13.14 -8.71
C GLU A 113 -1.68 14.11 -9.70
N ALA A 114 -2.30 15.19 -9.20
CA ALA A 114 -2.94 16.19 -10.05
C ALA A 114 -1.97 16.90 -11.01
N ILE A 115 -0.68 16.92 -10.69
CA ILE A 115 0.39 17.45 -11.54
C ILE A 115 1.18 16.36 -12.28
N GLY A 116 0.65 15.13 -12.34
CA GLY A 116 1.19 14.03 -13.13
C GLY A 116 2.22 13.15 -12.41
N GLY A 117 2.33 13.24 -11.08
CA GLY A 117 3.23 12.39 -10.30
C GLY A 117 2.75 10.94 -10.18
N GLN A 118 3.70 10.00 -10.13
CA GLN A 118 3.46 8.59 -9.78
C GLN A 118 3.79 8.34 -8.32
N CYS A 119 2.85 7.84 -7.53
CA CYS A 119 3.18 7.32 -6.20
C CYS A 119 3.80 5.92 -6.35
N VAL A 120 5.00 5.71 -5.78
CA VAL A 120 5.76 4.45 -5.95
C VAL A 120 6.00 3.73 -4.62
N PHE A 121 5.75 4.41 -3.51
CA PHE A 121 5.82 3.85 -2.17
C PHE A 121 4.90 4.61 -1.23
N THR A 122 4.16 3.89 -0.39
CA THR A 122 3.29 4.47 0.65
C THR A 122 3.56 3.80 1.99
N SER A 123 3.79 4.60 3.04
CA SER A 123 3.85 4.12 4.41
C SER A 123 2.68 4.66 5.22
N GLU A 124 1.86 3.77 5.79
CA GLU A 124 0.77 4.12 6.69
C GLU A 124 0.45 2.97 7.64
N TRP A 125 0.51 3.27 8.95
CA TRP A 125 0.36 2.26 10.00
C TRP A 125 -1.10 1.94 10.32
N ASN A 126 -2.01 2.89 10.13
CA ASN A 126 -3.42 2.72 10.46
C ASN A 126 -4.13 1.97 9.33
N SER A 127 -4.48 0.71 9.58
CA SER A 127 -5.14 -0.16 8.60
C SER A 127 -6.49 0.38 8.08
N TYR A 128 -7.24 1.15 8.88
CA TYR A 128 -8.47 1.81 8.40
C TYR A 128 -8.17 2.95 7.42
N SER A 129 -7.07 3.67 7.65
CA SER A 129 -6.59 4.70 6.72
C SER A 129 -6.12 4.06 5.42
N VAL A 130 -5.35 2.96 5.49
CA VAL A 130 -4.92 2.19 4.31
C VAL A 130 -6.11 1.70 3.47
N LYS A 131 -7.16 1.18 4.10
CA LYS A 131 -8.39 0.78 3.39
C LYS A 131 -9.00 1.95 2.62
N THR A 132 -9.17 3.08 3.29
CA THR A 132 -9.72 4.30 2.67
C THR A 132 -8.80 4.79 1.55
N TYR A 133 -7.49 4.72 1.76
CA TYR A 133 -6.49 5.10 0.76
C TYR A 133 -6.62 4.24 -0.50
N LYS A 134 -6.59 2.91 -0.37
CA LYS A 134 -6.74 1.96 -1.48
C LYS A 134 -8.09 2.05 -2.20
N ALA A 135 -9.14 2.49 -1.51
CA ALA A 135 -10.45 2.74 -2.12
C ALA A 135 -10.46 3.95 -3.07
N ASN A 136 -9.57 4.92 -2.86
CA ASN A 136 -9.60 6.20 -3.58
C ASN A 136 -8.42 6.38 -4.54
N TRP A 137 -7.31 5.68 -4.33
CA TRP A 137 -6.08 5.88 -5.07
C TRP A 137 -5.65 4.63 -5.82
N TYR A 138 -5.45 4.75 -7.14
CA TYR A 138 -4.91 3.67 -7.94
C TYR A 138 -3.48 3.34 -7.51
N CYS A 139 -3.25 2.11 -7.06
CA CYS A 139 -1.94 1.63 -6.63
C CYS A 139 -1.57 0.43 -7.50
N ASP A 140 -0.65 0.64 -8.43
CA ASP A 140 -0.20 -0.37 -9.36
C ASP A 140 0.62 -1.45 -8.62
N PRO A 141 0.16 -2.72 -8.56
CA PRO A 141 0.88 -3.77 -7.85
C PRO A 141 2.30 -4.04 -8.35
N GLU A 142 2.62 -3.67 -9.59
CA GLU A 142 3.95 -3.88 -10.18
C GLU A 142 4.90 -2.69 -9.92
N ALA A 143 4.35 -1.50 -9.64
CA ALA A 143 5.12 -0.27 -9.54
C ALA A 143 4.99 0.47 -8.19
N HIS A 144 4.11 0.01 -7.29
CA HIS A 144 3.82 0.61 -5.99
C HIS A 144 3.97 -0.41 -4.85
N ILE A 145 4.57 0.05 -3.75
CA ILE A 145 4.78 -0.76 -2.54
C ILE A 145 4.10 -0.10 -1.34
N PHE A 146 3.41 -0.90 -0.53
CA PHE A 146 2.89 -0.49 0.77
C PHE A 146 3.80 -0.96 1.91
N ASN A 147 3.94 -0.10 2.92
CA ASN A 147 4.58 -0.40 4.18
C ASN A 147 3.64 0.03 5.34
N SER A 148 3.60 -0.79 6.40
CA SER A 148 2.79 -0.50 7.59
C SER A 148 3.60 0.24 8.66
N ASP A 149 4.79 -0.25 8.98
CA ASP A 149 5.68 0.38 9.96
C ASP A 149 6.97 0.81 9.28
N ILE A 150 7.21 2.13 9.24
CA ILE A 150 8.38 2.70 8.58
C ILE A 150 9.69 2.24 9.23
N ARG A 151 9.65 1.84 10.51
CA ARG A 151 10.81 1.37 11.26
C ARG A 151 11.31 0.02 10.77
N ASP A 152 10.46 -0.76 10.08
CA ASP A 152 10.88 -1.99 9.41
C ASP A 152 11.72 -1.70 8.17
N VAL A 153 11.52 -0.54 7.55
CA VAL A 153 12.30 -0.08 6.40
C VAL A 153 13.58 0.60 6.84
N THR A 154 13.50 1.49 7.82
CA THR A 154 14.65 2.25 8.31
C THR A 154 15.50 1.49 9.31
N LEU A 155 15.02 0.37 9.84
CA LEU A 155 15.65 -0.43 10.89
C LEU A 155 15.96 0.38 12.17
N SER A 156 15.24 1.49 12.42
CA SER A 156 15.50 2.38 13.55
C SER A 156 15.21 1.76 14.93
N HIS A 157 14.47 0.65 14.96
CA HIS A 157 14.16 -0.10 16.18
C HIS A 157 15.22 -1.17 16.50
N LYS A 158 16.26 -1.33 15.69
CA LYS A 158 17.34 -2.31 15.91
C LYS A 158 18.63 -1.59 16.31
N GLU A 159 19.16 -1.92 17.48
CA GLU A 159 20.38 -1.30 18.02
C GLU A 159 21.67 -1.82 17.35
N ASP A 160 21.65 -3.05 16.83
CA ASP A 160 22.82 -3.74 16.27
C ASP A 160 22.98 -3.57 14.74
N VAL A 161 22.40 -2.52 14.15
CA VAL A 161 22.46 -2.26 12.70
C VAL A 161 23.31 -1.04 12.41
N SER A 162 24.35 -1.20 11.61
CA SER A 162 25.20 -0.09 11.16
C SER A 162 24.40 0.93 10.32
N GLU A 163 24.88 2.16 10.22
CA GLU A 163 24.21 3.16 9.36
C GLU A 163 24.24 2.74 7.90
N GLU A 164 25.36 2.17 7.46
CA GLU A 164 25.56 1.67 6.10
C GLU A 164 24.56 0.56 5.75
N ASP A 165 24.37 -0.43 6.63
CA ASP A 165 23.43 -1.54 6.40
C ASP A 165 21.98 -1.04 6.35
N ALA A 166 21.63 -0.09 7.21
CA ALA A 166 20.30 0.49 7.19
C ALA A 166 20.04 1.32 5.94
N TYR A 167 21.03 2.09 5.46
CA TYR A 167 20.90 2.82 4.20
C TYR A 167 20.75 1.86 3.01
N ALA A 168 21.53 0.79 2.97
CA ALA A 168 21.37 -0.25 1.95
C ALA A 168 19.99 -0.93 2.01
N HIS A 169 19.47 -1.16 3.22
CA HIS A 169 18.13 -1.72 3.41
C HIS A 169 17.03 -0.77 2.93
N ILE A 170 17.13 0.52 3.24
CA ILE A 170 16.21 1.56 2.76
C ILE A 170 16.24 1.62 1.23
N ASP A 171 17.44 1.63 0.63
CA ASP A 171 17.60 1.76 -0.82
C ASP A 171 16.95 0.59 -1.58
N LYS A 172 17.05 -0.62 -1.03
CA LYS A 172 16.38 -1.81 -1.56
C LYS A 172 14.85 -1.79 -1.35
N SER A 173 14.39 -1.20 -0.25
CA SER A 173 12.98 -1.23 0.16
C SER A 173 12.13 -0.11 -0.45
N ILE A 174 12.75 1.06 -0.68
CA ILE A 174 12.09 2.25 -1.23
C ILE A 174 12.63 2.52 -2.63
N PRO A 175 11.79 2.43 -3.67
CA PRO A 175 12.19 2.76 -5.03
C PRO A 175 12.73 4.18 -5.19
N ASP A 176 13.51 4.40 -6.24
CA ASP A 176 13.96 5.74 -6.63
C ASP A 176 12.76 6.65 -6.92
N HIS A 177 12.89 7.90 -6.48
CA HIS A 177 11.86 8.92 -6.54
C HIS A 177 12.46 10.33 -6.54
N ASP A 178 11.73 11.28 -7.09
CA ASP A 178 12.14 12.67 -7.24
C ASP A 178 11.68 13.52 -6.03
N VAL A 179 10.54 13.16 -5.44
CA VAL A 179 9.89 13.92 -4.36
C VAL A 179 9.53 12.99 -3.19
N LEU A 180 9.89 13.40 -1.97
CA LEU A 180 9.46 12.74 -0.74
C LEU A 180 8.34 13.55 -0.07
N LEU A 181 7.20 12.92 0.17
CA LEU A 181 6.10 13.48 0.94
C LEU A 181 6.10 12.86 2.33
N ALA A 182 5.98 13.67 3.39
CA ALA A 182 5.86 13.17 4.75
C ALA A 182 4.86 13.96 5.60
N GLY A 183 3.85 13.25 6.12
CA GLY A 183 2.81 13.77 7.01
C GLY A 183 2.97 13.33 8.47
N PHE A 184 4.19 13.31 9.00
CA PHE A 184 4.47 12.77 10.34
C PHE A 184 3.74 13.57 11.45
N PRO A 185 3.31 12.91 12.55
CA PRO A 185 2.63 13.59 13.65
C PRO A 185 3.54 14.61 14.32
N CYS A 186 2.97 15.71 14.82
CA CYS A 186 3.69 16.70 15.62
C CYS A 186 4.17 16.07 16.93
N GLN A 187 5.40 15.54 16.95
CA GLN A 187 6.03 15.01 18.16
C GLN A 187 6.79 16.12 18.88
N PRO A 188 6.58 16.32 20.19
CA PRO A 188 7.36 17.29 20.94
C PRO A 188 8.83 16.85 20.95
N PHE A 189 9.69 17.62 20.30
CA PHE A 189 11.15 17.51 20.45
C PHE A 189 11.64 17.97 21.85
N SER A 190 10.71 18.38 22.72
CA SER A 190 11.00 19.03 23.99
C SER A 190 11.13 18.05 25.15
N LEU A 191 12.36 17.97 25.66
CA LEU A 191 12.72 17.57 27.02
C LEU A 191 12.02 18.47 28.07
N ALA A 192 10.74 18.28 28.36
CA ALA A 192 10.06 18.99 29.47
C ALA A 192 10.49 18.47 30.86
N GLY A 193 11.81 18.38 31.08
CA GLY A 193 12.46 17.89 32.31
C GLY A 193 13.96 18.21 32.42
N VAL A 194 14.53 19.08 31.56
CA VAL A 194 15.98 19.39 31.58
C VAL A 194 16.44 20.22 32.76
N SER A 195 15.56 20.86 33.53
CA SER A 195 15.97 21.59 34.74
C SER A 195 16.55 20.66 35.83
N LYS A 196 16.46 19.33 35.69
CA LYS A 196 17.12 18.35 36.58
C LYS A 196 18.34 17.65 35.96
N LYS A 197 18.63 17.82 34.67
CA LYS A 197 19.76 17.18 33.97
C LYS A 197 20.94 18.11 33.71
N ASN A 198 20.78 19.43 33.89
CA ASN A 198 21.89 20.39 33.85
C ASN A 198 22.96 20.15 34.94
N SER A 199 22.65 19.37 35.99
CA SER A 199 23.60 18.95 37.02
C SER A 199 24.47 17.73 36.65
N LEU A 200 24.26 17.11 35.47
CA LEU A 200 24.90 15.84 35.07
C LEU A 200 25.70 15.91 33.75
N GLY A 201 25.87 17.09 33.14
CA GLY A 201 26.81 17.29 32.03
C GLY A 201 26.54 16.48 30.74
N ARG A 202 25.29 16.06 30.47
CA ARG A 202 24.94 15.40 29.20
C ARG A 202 24.57 16.42 28.12
N LYS A 203 24.99 16.13 26.88
CA LYS A 203 24.73 16.93 25.67
C LYS A 203 23.22 17.14 25.44
N HIS A 204 22.85 18.31 24.93
CA HIS A 204 21.46 18.78 24.78
C HIS A 204 21.16 19.18 23.32
N GLY A 205 19.90 19.06 22.88
CA GLY A 205 19.43 19.52 21.55
C GLY A 205 19.32 18.40 20.50
N PHE A 206 19.58 18.71 19.23
CA PHE A 206 19.62 17.75 18.10
C PHE A 206 20.64 16.61 18.28
N GLU A 207 21.53 16.71 19.28
CA GLU A 207 22.54 15.70 19.64
C GLU A 207 22.11 14.81 20.83
N CYS A 208 20.86 14.88 21.29
CA CYS A 208 20.38 14.15 22.47
C CYS A 208 19.46 12.99 22.08
N ASP A 209 19.83 11.74 22.43
CA ASP A 209 19.08 10.47 22.34
C ASP A 209 17.79 10.57 21.51
N THR A 210 18.00 10.74 20.20
CA THR A 210 17.02 10.92 19.13
C THR A 210 16.34 9.62 18.71
N GLN A 211 16.67 8.52 19.40
CA GLN A 211 16.12 7.19 19.21
C GLN A 211 14.63 7.18 19.58
N GLY A 212 13.75 7.26 18.57
CA GLY A 212 12.33 6.98 18.73
C GLY A 212 11.35 8.00 18.12
N THR A 213 11.82 9.10 17.50
CA THR A 213 10.90 10.00 16.78
C THR A 213 10.85 9.64 15.29
N LEU A 214 9.64 9.65 14.73
CA LEU A 214 9.35 9.31 13.32
C LEU A 214 10.01 10.31 12.34
N PHE A 215 10.39 11.48 12.84
CA PHE A 215 11.20 12.44 12.11
C PHE A 215 12.56 11.87 11.70
N PHE A 216 13.22 11.10 12.58
CA PHE A 216 14.52 10.50 12.25
C PHE A 216 14.40 9.42 11.19
N ASP A 217 13.28 8.70 11.13
CA ASP A 217 13.01 7.76 10.04
C ASP A 217 12.94 8.50 8.69
N VAL A 218 12.25 9.64 8.63
CA VAL A 218 12.20 10.49 7.43
C VAL A 218 13.60 11.00 7.06
N ALA A 219 14.35 11.54 8.03
CA ALA A 219 15.70 12.02 7.79
C ALA A 219 16.62 10.91 7.27
N ARG A 220 16.53 9.71 7.84
CA ARG A 220 17.30 8.53 7.41
C ARG A 220 16.99 8.15 5.96
N ILE A 221 15.72 8.23 5.56
CA ILE A 221 15.29 7.95 4.17
C ILE A 221 15.83 9.01 3.21
N ILE A 222 15.74 10.29 3.57
CA ILE A 222 16.28 11.38 2.75
C ILE A 222 17.78 11.19 2.52
N MET A 223 18.54 10.83 3.56
CA MET A 223 19.98 10.61 3.46
C MET A 223 20.33 9.40 2.59
N ALA A 224 19.59 8.29 2.74
CA ALA A 224 19.81 7.09 1.95
C ALA A 224 19.47 7.29 0.45
N LYS A 225 18.33 7.90 0.16
CA LYS A 225 17.81 8.05 -1.21
C LYS A 225 18.31 9.30 -1.93
N LYS A 226 18.93 10.24 -1.21
CA LYS A 226 19.43 11.53 -1.73
C LYS A 226 18.35 12.31 -2.50
N THR A 227 17.12 12.29 -1.98
CA THR A 227 15.95 12.87 -2.65
C THR A 227 16.13 14.36 -2.89
N GLY A 228 15.85 14.82 -4.11
CA GLY A 228 16.07 16.22 -4.51
C GLY A 228 15.09 17.22 -3.88
N HIS A 229 13.88 16.78 -3.53
CA HIS A 229 12.82 17.64 -2.99
C HIS A 229 12.04 16.98 -1.84
N LEU A 230 11.77 17.74 -0.79
CA LEU A 230 11.00 17.32 0.39
C LEU A 230 9.75 18.21 0.55
N CYS A 231 8.58 17.59 0.70
CA CYS A 231 7.34 18.28 1.07
C CYS A 231 6.79 17.68 2.37
N THR A 232 6.68 18.51 3.41
CA THR A 232 6.13 18.09 4.71
C THR A 232 4.83 18.83 5.01
N ARG A 233 3.92 18.14 5.71
CA ARG A 233 2.74 18.75 6.31
C ARG A 233 2.64 18.33 7.77
N GLU A 234 2.54 19.31 8.66
CA GLU A 234 2.35 19.06 10.07
C GLU A 234 0.89 18.64 10.34
N ARG A 235 0.70 17.48 10.98
CA ARG A 235 -0.60 17.10 11.57
C ARG A 235 -0.68 17.67 12.98
N GLN A 236 -1.53 18.66 13.19
CA GLN A 236 -1.95 19.06 14.53
C GLN A 236 -2.83 17.95 15.12
N GLU A 237 -2.51 17.50 16.34
CA GLU A 237 -3.41 16.62 17.08
C GLU A 237 -4.75 17.33 17.32
N PRO A 238 -5.90 16.62 17.22
CA PRO A 238 -7.17 17.21 17.63
C PRO A 238 -7.08 17.57 19.10
N GLN A 239 -7.23 18.86 19.43
CA GLN A 239 -7.40 19.27 20.81
C GLN A 239 -8.61 18.52 21.37
N LYS A 240 -8.40 17.71 22.40
CA LYS A 240 -9.51 17.13 23.16
C LYS A 240 -10.36 18.30 23.70
N PRO A 241 -11.70 18.24 23.54
CA PRO A 241 -12.59 19.26 24.07
C PRO A 241 -12.53 19.34 25.60
#